data_AF-A0AAP2QBN5-F1
#
_entry.id   AF-A0AAP2QBN5-F1
#
_cell.length_a   1.000
_cell.length_b   1.000
_cell.length_c   1.000
_cell.angle_alpha   90.00
_cell.angle_beta   90.00
_cell.angle_gamma   90.00
#
_symmetry.space_group_name_H-M   'P 1'
#
loop_
_entity.id
_entity.type
_entity.pdbx_description
1 polymer ?
#
loop_
_entity_poly.entity_id
_entity_poly.type
_entity_poly.pdbx_seq_one_letter_code
_entity_poly.pdbx_strand_id
1 'polypeptide(L)'
;HDIGKNIVKMVLENYGFEVIDLGKDVPISMVVETLKKEKIQLAGLSALMTTTVQNMKSTIQAAREAGLDTKFMVGGAVLNEEY
;
A
#
# COMPACT_ATOMS: atom_id res chain seq x y z
N HIS A 1 -2.26 -9.11 -7.61
CA HIS A 1 -3.73 -9.26 -7.56
C HIS A 1 -4.33 -7.90 -7.28
N ASP A 2 -5.54 -7.65 -7.77
CA ASP A 2 -6.07 -6.29 -7.91
C ASP A 2 -7.56 -6.16 -7.59
N ILE A 3 -8.34 -7.25 -7.56
CA ILE A 3 -9.78 -7.18 -7.28
C ILE A 3 -10.07 -6.45 -5.95
N GLY A 4 -9.53 -6.93 -4.83
CA GLY A 4 -9.74 -6.31 -3.51
C GLY A 4 -9.22 -4.87 -3.45
N LYS A 5 -8.02 -4.62 -3.99
CA LYS A 5 -7.43 -3.28 -4.09
C LYS A 5 -8.35 -2.32 -4.85
N ASN A 6 -8.91 -2.75 -5.98
CA ASN A 6 -9.76 -1.93 -6.83
C ASN A 6 -11.11 -1.62 -6.18
N ILE A 7 -11.66 -2.56 -5.39
CA ILE A 7 -12.86 -2.30 -4.58
C ILE A 7 -12.56 -1.21 -3.54
N VAL A 8 -11.46 -1.33 -2.79
CA VAL A 8 -11.06 -0.33 -1.78
C VAL A 8 -10.82 1.03 -2.44
N LYS A 9 -10.11 1.07 -3.57
CA LYS A 9 -9.91 2.28 -4.38
C LYS A 9 -11.24 2.94 -4.72
N MET A 10 -12.17 2.18 -5.33
CA MET A 10 -13.47 2.69 -5.74
C MET A 10 -14.27 3.26 -4.57
N VAL A 11 -14.23 2.59 -3.41
CA VAL A 11 -14.89 3.06 -2.19
C VAL A 11 -14.27 4.38 -1.74
N LEU A 12 -12.95 4.48 -1.64
CA LEU A 12 -12.26 5.72 -1.24
C LEU A 12 -12.56 6.88 -2.21
N GLU A 13 -12.48 6.63 -3.52
CA GLU A 13 -12.83 7.63 -4.54
C GLU A 13 -14.29 8.09 -4.40
N ASN A 14 -15.22 7.17 -4.10
CA ASN A 14 -16.63 7.49 -3.87
C ASN A 14 -16.85 8.38 -2.64
N TYR A 15 -16.02 8.25 -1.60
CA TYR A 15 -16.01 9.13 -0.44
C TYR A 15 -15.24 10.44 -0.67
N GLY A 16 -14.77 10.71 -1.89
CA GLY A 16 -14.11 11.96 -2.27
C GLY A 16 -12.61 12.01 -1.98
N PHE A 17 -11.97 10.88 -1.68
CA PHE A 17 -10.51 10.81 -1.56
C PHE A 17 -9.86 10.78 -2.95
N GLU A 18 -8.74 11.49 -3.08
CA GLU A 18 -7.86 11.32 -4.24
C GLU A 18 -7.02 10.06 -4.06
N VAL A 19 -7.10 9.13 -5.01
CA VAL A 19 -6.41 7.84 -4.93
C VAL A 19 -5.44 7.68 -6.08
N ILE A 20 -4.15 7.59 -5.75
CA ILE A 20 -3.10 7.21 -6.70
C ILE A 20 -2.97 5.69 -6.70
N ASP A 21 -3.33 5.05 -7.81
CA ASP A 21 -3.21 3.61 -7.98
C ASP A 21 -1.91 3.24 -8.70
N LEU A 22 -0.96 2.66 -7.95
CA LEU A 22 0.31 2.17 -8.50
C LEU A 22 0.18 0.83 -9.23
N GLY A 23 -0.97 0.14 -9.13
CA GLY A 23 -1.22 -1.13 -9.82
C GLY A 23 -0.73 -2.35 -9.05
N LYS A 24 -0.11 -3.29 -9.77
CA LYS A 24 0.36 -4.59 -9.26
C LYS A 24 1.84 -4.79 -9.57
N ASP A 25 2.51 -5.63 -8.77
CA ASP A 25 3.93 -5.97 -8.95
C ASP A 25 4.83 -4.73 -8.98
N VAL A 26 4.51 -3.77 -8.11
CA VAL A 26 5.18 -2.46 -8.00
C VAL A 26 6.47 -2.60 -7.20
N PRO A 27 7.62 -2.14 -7.70
CA PRO A 27 8.86 -2.11 -6.93
C PRO A 27 8.75 -1.24 -5.68
N ILE A 28 9.38 -1.66 -4.59
CA ILE A 28 9.38 -0.91 -3.32
C ILE A 28 9.92 0.51 -3.51
N SER A 29 10.97 0.68 -4.32
CA SER A 29 11.54 2.00 -4.62
C SER A 29 10.51 2.94 -5.23
N MET A 30 9.72 2.45 -6.19
CA MET A 30 8.67 3.23 -6.83
C MET A 30 7.60 3.66 -5.82
N VAL A 31 7.20 2.76 -4.90
CA VAL A 31 6.27 3.11 -3.82
C VAL A 31 6.84 4.26 -2.99
N VAL A 32 8.05 4.11 -2.46
CA VAL A 32 8.70 5.13 -1.60
C VAL A 32 8.88 6.46 -2.34
N GLU A 33 9.28 6.44 -3.60
CA GLU A 33 9.41 7.63 -4.45
C GLU A 33 8.07 8.34 -4.63
N THR A 34 6.99 7.61 -4.94
CA THR A 34 5.65 8.18 -5.05
C THR A 34 5.18 8.77 -3.72
N LEU A 35 5.35 8.06 -2.60
CA LEU A 35 4.97 8.54 -1.28
C LEU A 35 5.63 9.89 -0.96
N LYS A 36 6.92 10.01 -1.28
CA LYS A 36 7.70 11.23 -1.07
C LYS A 36 7.29 12.37 -2.01
N LYS A 37 7.19 12.08 -3.31
CA LYS A 37 6.91 13.07 -4.37
C LYS A 37 5.52 13.67 -4.22
N GLU A 38 4.52 12.81 -4.03
CA GLU A 38 3.11 13.19 -3.97
C GLU A 38 2.65 13.50 -2.53
N LYS A 39 3.57 13.43 -1.55
CA LYS A 39 3.32 13.73 -0.12
C LYS A 39 2.15 12.92 0.46
N ILE A 40 2.13 11.63 0.18
CA ILE A 40 1.03 10.73 0.54
C ILE A 40 0.94 10.55 2.05
N GLN A 41 -0.27 10.75 2.59
CA GLN A 41 -0.55 10.61 4.02
C GLN A 41 -0.94 9.17 4.42
N LEU A 42 -1.61 8.44 3.52
CA LEU A 42 -2.07 7.07 3.74
C LEU A 42 -1.72 6.19 2.53
N ALA A 43 -1.05 5.08 2.77
CA ALA A 43 -0.72 4.08 1.76
C ALA A 43 -1.44 2.76 2.05
N GLY A 44 -2.17 2.25 1.05
CA GLY A 44 -2.79 0.93 1.09
C GLY A 44 -1.91 -0.11 0.40
N LEU A 45 -1.63 -1.23 1.07
CA LEU A 45 -0.93 -2.38 0.48
C LEU A 45 -1.85 -3.61 0.48
N SER A 46 -1.85 -4.37 -0.63
CA SER A 46 -2.71 -5.55 -0.82
C SER A 46 -1.88 -6.82 -1.05
N ALA A 47 -2.18 -7.91 -0.32
CA ALA A 47 -1.51 -9.22 -0.41
C ALA A 47 -2.50 -10.37 -0.66
N LEU A 48 -2.10 -11.38 -1.45
CA LEU A 48 -2.91 -12.60 -1.70
C LEU A 48 -2.08 -13.87 -1.54
N MET A 49 -0.76 -13.75 -1.46
CA MET A 49 0.15 -14.86 -1.22
C MET A 49 0.97 -14.56 0.03
N THR A 50 1.27 -15.57 0.84
CA THR A 50 2.07 -15.41 2.06
C THR A 50 3.44 -14.77 1.79
N THR A 51 4.04 -15.08 0.65
CA THR A 51 5.29 -14.45 0.18
C THR A 51 5.16 -12.93 -0.02
N THR A 52 4.00 -12.45 -0.49
CA THR A 52 3.74 -11.02 -0.71
C THR A 52 3.55 -10.24 0.59
N VAL A 53 3.26 -10.90 1.70
CA VAL A 53 3.12 -10.23 3.00
C VAL A 53 4.48 -9.73 3.52
N GLN A 54 5.56 -10.49 3.28
CA GLN A 54 6.92 -10.04 3.63
C GLN A 54 7.31 -8.77 2.86
N ASN A 55 6.88 -8.65 1.59
CA ASN A 55 7.14 -7.45 0.79
C ASN A 55 6.42 -6.21 1.35
N MET A 56 5.25 -6.37 1.99
CA MET A 56 4.58 -5.26 2.67
C MET A 56 5.43 -4.73 3.81
N LYS A 57 5.96 -5.62 4.65
CA LYS A 57 6.84 -5.25 5.76
C LYS A 57 8.09 -4.51 5.26
N SER A 58 8.74 -5.04 4.22
CA SER A 58 9.89 -4.39 3.59
C SER A 58 9.54 -3.01 3.02
N THR A 59 8.34 -2.84 2.46
CA THR A 59 7.87 -1.56 1.91
C THR A 59 7.67 -0.53 3.02
N ILE A 60 7.00 -0.92 4.10
CA ILE A 60 6.77 -0.07 5.27
C ILE A 60 8.10 0.34 5.90
N GLN A 61 9.03 -0.61 6.04
CA GLN A 61 10.36 -0.34 6.57
C GLN A 61 11.12 0.66 5.70
N ALA A 62 11.17 0.45 4.38
CA ALA A 62 11.85 1.35 3.46
C ALA A 62 11.28 2.78 3.48
N ALA A 63 9.95 2.91 3.62
CA ALA A 63 9.32 4.23 3.77
C ALA A 63 9.71 4.93 5.08
N ARG A 64 9.78 4.19 6.19
CA ARG A 64 10.23 4.71 7.50
C ARG A 64 11.70 5.11 7.47
N GLU A 65 12.56 4.30 6.87
CA GLU A 65 13.99 4.60 6.68
C GLU A 65 14.20 5.83 5.79
N ALA A 66 13.31 6.06 4.82
CA ALA A 66 13.27 7.28 4.02
C ALA A 66 12.72 8.52 4.77
N GLY A 67 12.36 8.38 6.05
CA GLY A 67 11.86 9.47 6.90
C GLY A 67 10.42 9.90 6.61
N LEU A 68 9.61 9.03 6.00
CA LEU A 68 8.22 9.34 5.67
C LEU A 68 7.29 9.02 6.86
N ASP A 69 6.39 9.95 7.21
CA ASP A 69 5.35 9.77 8.25
C ASP A 69 4.03 9.21 7.68
N THR A 70 4.07 8.65 6.47
CA THR A 70 2.93 8.00 5.83
C THR A 70 2.37 6.89 6.73
N LYS A 71 1.06 6.89 6.94
CA LYS A 71 0.35 5.80 7.61
C LYS A 71 0.10 4.67 6.63
N PHE A 72 0.12 3.43 7.14
CA PHE A 72 -0.05 2.24 6.31
C PHE A 72 -1.30 1.48 6.73
N MET A 73 -2.10 1.10 5.73
CA MET A 73 -3.17 0.13 5.87
C MET A 73 -2.79 -1.10 5.04
N VAL A 74 -2.76 -2.26 5.66
CA VAL A 74 -2.48 -3.53 4.99
C VAL A 74 -3.74 -4.38 4.95
N GLY A 75 -3.98 -5.05 3.84
CA GLY A 75 -5.14 -5.92 3.67
C GLY A 75 -4.89 -7.02 2.65
N GLY A 76 -5.74 -8.03 2.64
CA GLY A 76 -5.54 -9.19 1.78
C GLY A 76 -6.04 -10.49 2.37
N ALA A 77 -6.30 -11.50 1.53
CA ALA A 77 -6.90 -12.75 1.96
C ALA A 77 -6.01 -13.59 2.90
N VAL A 78 -4.72 -13.29 2.94
CA VAL A 78 -3.70 -14.03 3.71
C VAL A 78 -3.19 -13.26 4.93
N LEU A 79 -3.78 -12.10 5.24
CA LEU A 79 -3.45 -11.29 6.40
C LEU A 79 -4.38 -11.63 7.58
N ASN A 80 -3.84 -11.53 8.79
CA ASN A 80 -4.58 -11.66 10.04
C ASN A 80 -4.15 -10.53 11.00
N GLU A 81 -4.83 -10.38 12.14
CA GLU A 81 -4.54 -9.31 13.12
C GLU A 81 -3.18 -9.47 13.81
N GLU A 82 -2.63 -10.67 13.85
CA GLU A 82 -1.31 -10.94 14.46
C GLU A 82 -0.14 -10.48 13.58
N TYR A 83 -0.43 -10.05 12.34
CA TYR A 83 0.54 -9.53 11.39
C TYR A 83 0.65 -8.00 11.44
#